data_AF-A0A8C2UJ77-F1
#
_entry.id   AF-A0A8C2UJ77-F1
#
_cell.length_a   1.000
_cell.length_b   1.000
_cell.length_c   1.000
_cell.angle_alpha   90.00
_cell.angle_beta   90.00
_cell.angle_gamma   90.00
#
_symmetry.space_group_name_H-M   'P 1'
#
loop_
_entity.id
_entity.type
_entity.pdbx_description
1 polymer ?
#
loop_
_entity_poly.entity_id
_entity_poly.type
_entity_poly.pdbx_seq_one_letter_code
_entity_poly.pdbx_strand_id
1 'polypeptide(L)'
;MSLKPRVVDFDETWDKLLTTVKAVVALEYVERTTWNDRFSYIYALCVARREPLGERFYTEAKSFLESHVRHLHKGVLGVIEQGYRLHGLVMQVSLHPVY
;
A
#
# COMPACT_ATOMS: atom_id res chain seq x y z
N MET A 1 -18.86 -8.56 18.59
CA MET A 1 -17.79 -9.59 18.56
C MET A 1 -17.43 -9.99 19.98
N SER A 2 -17.12 -11.26 20.26
CA SER A 2 -16.58 -11.69 21.56
C SER A 2 -15.07 -11.42 21.62
N LEU A 3 -14.55 -10.95 22.76
CA LEU A 3 -13.11 -10.70 22.98
C LEU A 3 -12.32 -11.99 23.31
N LYS A 4 -12.98 -13.15 23.37
CA LYS A 4 -12.32 -14.41 23.67
C LYS A 4 -11.42 -14.83 22.49
N PRO A 5 -10.22 -15.38 22.76
CA PRO A 5 -9.38 -15.99 21.74
C PRO A 5 -10.16 -16.96 20.88
N ARG A 6 -10.02 -16.85 19.56
CA ARG A 6 -10.70 -17.70 18.57
C ARG A 6 -9.74 -18.17 17.49
N VAL A 7 -10.19 -19.13 16.69
CA VAL A 7 -9.50 -19.48 15.45
C VAL A 7 -9.80 -18.37 14.45
N VAL A 8 -8.76 -17.88 13.80
CA VAL A 8 -8.82 -16.80 12.82
C VAL A 8 -8.14 -17.32 11.56
N ASP A 9 -8.82 -17.18 10.43
CA ASP A 9 -8.20 -17.35 9.12
C ASP A 9 -7.37 -16.09 8.83
N PHE A 10 -6.05 -16.26 8.72
CA PHE A 10 -5.16 -15.14 8.49
C PHE A 10 -5.38 -14.52 7.12
N ASP A 11 -5.47 -15.32 6.07
CA ASP A 11 -5.48 -14.84 4.70
C ASP A 11 -6.78 -14.08 4.41
N GLU A 12 -7.91 -14.60 4.88
CA GLU A 12 -9.20 -13.91 4.77
C GLU A 12 -9.20 -12.56 5.53
N THR A 13 -8.60 -12.54 6.71
CA THR A 13 -8.53 -11.34 7.56
C THR A 13 -7.56 -10.31 6.97
N TRP A 14 -6.43 -10.77 6.45
CA TRP A 14 -5.39 -9.94 5.86
C TRP A 14 -5.85 -9.31 4.55
N ASP A 15 -6.53 -10.03 3.66
CA ASP A 15 -7.05 -9.46 2.40
C ASP A 15 -7.99 -8.28 2.66
N LYS A 16 -8.86 -8.43 3.66
CA LYS A 16 -9.77 -7.38 4.11
C LYS A 16 -9.01 -6.19 4.73
N LEU A 17 -7.98 -6.45 5.54
CA LEU A 17 -7.14 -5.39 6.12
C LEU A 17 -6.34 -4.67 5.04
N LEU A 18 -5.71 -5.41 4.14
CA LEU A 18 -4.84 -4.91 3.07
C LEU A 18 -5.59 -3.96 2.15
N THR A 19 -6.86 -4.23 1.85
CA THR A 19 -7.72 -3.32 1.07
C THR A 19 -7.83 -1.95 1.76
N THR A 20 -8.04 -1.93 3.07
CA THR A 20 -8.08 -0.68 3.85
C THR A 20 -6.71 -0.03 3.94
N VAL A 21 -5.63 -0.80 4.15
CA VAL A 21 -4.27 -0.27 4.22
C VAL A 21 -3.87 0.41 2.90
N LYS A 22 -4.21 -0.19 1.75
CA LYS A 22 -3.98 0.40 0.43
C LYS A 22 -4.68 1.76 0.29
N ALA A 23 -5.96 1.82 0.63
CA ALA A 23 -6.74 3.05 0.56
C ALA A 23 -6.14 4.15 1.46
N VAL A 24 -5.78 3.81 2.71
CA VAL A 24 -5.21 4.77 3.66
C VAL A 24 -3.88 5.34 3.18
N VAL A 25 -2.98 4.48 2.69
CA VAL A 25 -1.66 4.92 2.20
C VAL A 25 -1.80 5.75 0.92
N ALA A 26 -2.83 5.50 0.11
CA ALA A 26 -3.14 6.28 -1.09
C ALA A 26 -4.00 7.54 -0.81
N LEU A 27 -4.30 7.85 0.45
CA LEU A 27 -5.21 8.95 0.86
C LEU A 27 -6.62 8.84 0.25
N GLU A 28 -7.06 7.63 -0.05
CA GLU A 28 -8.39 7.33 -0.56
C GLU A 28 -9.44 7.27 0.57
N TYR A 29 -10.71 7.38 0.20
CA TYR A 29 -11.81 7.30 1.15
C TYR A 29 -11.93 5.91 1.79
N VAL A 30 -12.06 5.88 3.11
CA VAL A 30 -12.41 4.69 3.88
C VAL A 30 -13.65 4.97 4.72
N GLU A 31 -14.66 4.13 4.58
CA GLU A 31 -15.88 4.23 5.39
C GLU A 31 -15.54 4.06 6.89
N ARG A 32 -16.11 4.92 7.74
CA ARG A 32 -15.83 4.93 9.18
C ARG A 32 -16.15 3.61 9.87
N THR A 33 -17.23 2.94 9.49
CA THR A 33 -17.62 1.62 10.01
C THR A 33 -16.56 0.58 9.67
N THR A 34 -16.15 0.51 8.40
CA THR A 34 -15.09 -0.36 7.90
C THR A 34 -13.77 -0.11 8.64
N TRP A 35 -13.39 1.16 8.85
CA TRP A 35 -12.21 1.55 9.62
C TRP A 35 -12.27 1.03 11.06
N ASN A 36 -13.41 1.23 11.74
CA ASN A 36 -13.60 0.76 13.11
C ASN A 36 -13.51 -0.77 13.21
N ASP A 37 -14.04 -1.50 12.22
CA ASP A 37 -13.97 -2.97 12.18
C ASP A 37 -12.53 -3.49 12.03
N ARG A 38 -11.64 -2.74 11.35
CA ARG A 38 -10.24 -3.15 11.18
C ARG A 38 -9.51 -3.30 12.51
N PHE A 39 -9.80 -2.46 13.51
CA PHE A 39 -9.22 -2.62 14.85
C PHE A 39 -9.58 -3.96 15.48
N SER A 40 -10.82 -4.43 15.29
CA SER A 40 -11.26 -5.73 15.79
C SER A 40 -10.54 -6.89 15.08
N TYR A 41 -10.22 -6.73 13.79
CA TYR A 41 -9.47 -7.73 13.03
C TYR A 41 -8.01 -7.82 13.50
N ILE A 42 -7.34 -6.69 13.69
CA ILE A 42 -5.98 -6.65 14.24
C ILE A 42 -5.95 -7.28 15.63
N TYR A 43 -6.89 -6.93 16.50
CA TYR A 43 -7.00 -7.55 17.83
C TYR A 43 -7.14 -9.08 17.72
N ALA A 44 -8.06 -9.56 16.88
CA ALA A 44 -8.32 -10.98 16.71
C ALA A 44 -7.09 -11.75 16.19
N LEU A 45 -6.29 -11.16 15.30
CA LEU A 45 -5.03 -11.75 14.84
C LEU A 45 -4.01 -11.87 15.98
N CYS A 46 -3.86 -10.82 16.80
CA CYS A 46 -2.91 -10.82 17.91
C CYS A 46 -3.29 -11.78 19.05
N VAL A 47 -4.59 -12.02 19.27
CA VAL A 47 -5.07 -12.95 20.32
C VAL A 47 -5.53 -14.30 19.77
N ALA A 48 -5.12 -14.65 18.55
CA ALA A 48 -5.52 -15.90 17.90
C ALA A 48 -5.10 -17.12 18.74
N ARG A 49 -5.98 -18.12 18.84
CA ARG A 49 -5.83 -19.22 19.80
C ARG A 49 -4.71 -20.22 19.46
N ARG A 50 -4.38 -20.39 18.18
CA ARG A 50 -3.51 -21.49 17.71
C ARG A 50 -2.06 -21.06 17.52
N GLU A 51 -1.83 -19.88 16.97
CA GLU A 51 -0.49 -19.35 16.71
C GLU A 51 -0.54 -17.82 16.79
N PRO A 52 0.55 -17.17 17.23
CA PRO A 52 0.62 -15.71 17.26
C PRO A 52 0.73 -15.17 15.83
N LEU A 53 -0.40 -14.85 15.22
CA LEU A 53 -0.47 -14.30 13.86
C LEU A 53 0.04 -12.86 13.75
N GLY A 54 0.36 -12.21 14.88
CA GLY A 54 0.88 -10.84 14.91
C GLY A 54 2.22 -10.66 14.19
N GLU A 55 3.16 -11.59 14.35
CA GLU A 55 4.47 -11.57 13.66
C GLU A 55 4.30 -11.74 12.14
N ARG A 56 3.38 -12.63 11.74
CA ARG A 56 3.02 -12.82 10.33
C ARG A 56 2.39 -11.55 9.75
N PHE A 57 1.44 -10.94 10.48
CA PHE A 57 0.82 -9.68 10.10
C PHE A 57 1.85 -8.56 9.91
N TYR A 58 2.79 -8.42 10.85
CA TYR A 58 3.86 -7.42 10.76
C TYR A 58 4.71 -7.63 9.50
N THR A 59 5.12 -8.87 9.24
CA THR A 59 5.93 -9.24 8.07
C THR A 59 5.21 -8.89 6.75
N GLU A 60 3.93 -9.24 6.63
CA GLU A 60 3.12 -8.94 5.45
C GLU A 60 2.92 -7.43 5.26
N ALA A 61 2.62 -6.69 6.33
CA ALA A 61 2.47 -5.25 6.28
C ALA A 61 3.77 -4.55 5.86
N LYS A 62 4.92 -5.01 6.38
CA LYS A 62 6.24 -4.51 5.99
C LYS A 62 6.51 -4.77 4.51
N SER A 63 6.29 -6.01 4.05
CA SER A 63 6.49 -6.41 2.65
C SER A 63 5.65 -5.55 1.70
N PHE A 64 4.38 -5.32 2.04
CA PHE A 64 3.50 -4.43 1.30
C PHE A 64 4.05 -3.01 1.21
N LEU A 65 4.42 -2.40 2.35
CA LEU A 65 4.92 -1.03 2.40
C LEU A 65 6.21 -0.86 1.60
N GLU A 66 7.15 -1.80 1.73
CA GLU A 66 8.37 -1.78 0.94
C GLU A 66 8.10 -1.88 -0.57
N SER A 67 7.18 -2.75 -0.97
CA SER A 67 6.76 -2.88 -2.37
C SER A 67 6.13 -1.59 -2.89
N HIS A 68 5.26 -0.98 -2.08
CA HIS A 68 4.60 0.28 -2.40
C HIS A 68 5.60 1.43 -2.60
N VAL A 69 6.56 1.59 -1.68
CA VAL A 69 7.61 2.62 -1.79
C VAL A 69 8.49 2.38 -3.03
N ARG A 70 8.88 1.12 -3.31
CA ARG A 70 9.63 0.78 -4.53
C ARG A 70 8.86 1.13 -5.80
N HIS A 71 7.54 0.90 -5.80
CA HIS A 71 6.68 1.27 -6.92
C HIS A 71 6.62 2.79 -7.13
N LEU A 72 6.39 3.56 -6.06
CA LEU A 72 6.40 5.03 -6.11
C LEU A 72 7.73 5.59 -6.60
N HIS A 73 8.84 5.07 -6.08
CA HIS A 73 10.19 5.49 -6.49
C HIS A 73 10.42 5.29 -8.00
N LYS A 74 10.02 4.13 -8.55
CA LYS A 74 10.07 3.88 -10.00
C LYS A 74 9.19 4.84 -10.78
N GLY A 75 8.00 5.16 -10.27
CA GLY A 75 7.09 6.13 -10.89
C GLY A 75 7.73 7.53 -10.97
N VAL A 76 8.33 7.99 -9.88
CA VAL A 76 9.02 9.28 -9.84
C VAL A 76 10.19 9.33 -10.82
N LEU A 77 11.04 8.29 -10.85
CA LEU A 77 12.15 8.22 -11.81
C LEU A 77 11.66 8.23 -13.27
N GLY A 78 10.59 7.49 -13.59
CA GLY A 78 10.02 7.46 -14.93
C GLY A 78 9.48 8.83 -15.38
N VAL A 79 8.83 9.57 -14.49
CA VAL A 79 8.36 10.94 -14.77
C VAL A 79 9.53 11.88 -15.03
N ILE A 80 10.60 11.77 -14.24
CA ILE A 80 11.81 12.58 -14.38
C ILE A 80 12.49 12.31 -15.74
N GLU A 81 12.67 11.03 -16.10
CA GLU A 81 13.26 10.64 -17.39
C GLU A 81 12.46 11.15 -18.59
N GLN A 82 11.12 11.07 -18.52
CA GLN A 82 10.24 11.64 -19.53
C GLN A 82 10.39 13.16 -19.63
N GLY A 83 10.45 13.86 -18.50
CA GLY A 83 10.68 15.31 -18.45
C GLY A 83 11.99 15.73 -19.11
N TYR A 84 13.10 15.05 -18.80
CA TYR A 84 14.39 15.32 -19.45
C TYR A 84 14.38 15.03 -20.95
N ARG A 85 13.72 13.94 -21.38
CA ARG A 85 13.58 13.60 -22.79
C ARG A 85 12.80 14.66 -23.56
N LEU A 86 11.69 15.14 -22.99
CA LEU A 86 10.88 16.21 -23.57
C LEU A 86 11.67 17.52 -23.63
N HIS A 87 12.40 17.89 -22.57
CA HIS A 87 13.25 19.09 -22.57
C HIS A 87 14.37 19.01 -23.62
N GLY A 88 15.03 17.85 -23.74
CA GLY A 88 16.05 17.61 -24.77
C GLY A 88 15.50 17.72 -26.20
N LEU A 89 14.29 17.17 -26.44
CA LEU A 89 13.60 17.31 -27.72
C LEU A 89 13.21 18.77 -28.02
N VAL A 90 12.70 19.51 -27.04
CA VAL A 90 12.36 20.94 -27.19
C VAL A 90 13.59 21.78 -27.55
N MET A 91 14.76 21.50 -26.94
CA MET A 91 16.00 22.18 -27.32
C MET A 91 16.45 21.86 -28.75
N GLN A 92 16.30 20.62 -29.22
CA GLN A 92 16.66 20.25 -30.61
C GLN A 92 15.75 20.90 -31.66
N VAL A 93 14.45 21.06 -31.36
CA VAL A 93 13.49 21.72 -32.27
C VAL A 93 13.73 23.23 -32.32
N SER A 94 14.03 23.88 -31.19
CA SER A 94 14.34 25.32 -31.14
C SER A 94 15.68 25.70 -31.80
N LEU A 95 16.60 24.74 -31.99
CA LEU A 95 17.89 24.95 -32.66
C LEU A 95 17.82 24.80 -34.19
N HIS A 96 16.67 24.44 -34.77
CA HIS A 96 16.47 24.49 -36.22
C HIS A 96 15.84 25.84 -36.60
N PRO A 97 16.61 26.80 -37.15
CA PRO A 97 16.02 27.99 -37.71
C PRO A 97 15.15 27.59 -38.89
N VAL A 98 13.91 28.05 -38.88
CA VAL A 98 13.03 28.03 -40.06
C VAL A 98 13.69 28.92 -41.10
N TYR A 99 14.39 28.31 -42.05
CA TYR A 99 14.83 28.95 -43.29
C TYR A 99 13.64 29.17 -44.22
#